data_AF-A0A8T3RJ14-F1
#
_entry.id   AF-A0A8T3RJ14-F1
#
_cell.length_a   1.000
_cell.length_b   1.000
_cell.length_c   1.000
_cell.angle_alpha   90.00
_cell.angle_beta   90.00
_cell.angle_gamma   90.00
#
_symmetry.space_group_name_H-M   'P 1'
#
loop_
_entity.id
_entity.type
_entity.pdbx_description
1 polymer ?
#
loop_
_entity_poly.entity_id
_entity_poly.type
_entity_poly.pdbx_seq_one_letter_code
_entity_poly.pdbx_strand_id
1 'polypeptide(L)'
;VTKRAEASGLNAKSSRHNRGAAVDVSLVDASGRELPMPTGYDDFTERAHRDHMRLPVAAIKNRAVLETKMQQHGFEGLPTEWWHFDFKGWQRFPISDQPID
;
A
#
# COMPACT_ATOMS: atom_id res chain seq x y z
N VAL A 1 -24.21 20.61 -28.13
CA VAL A 1 -22.74 20.51 -28.04
C VAL A 1 -22.36 20.50 -26.57
N THR A 2 -22.34 19.33 -25.96
CA THR A 2 -21.92 19.18 -24.55
C THR A 2 -20.46 18.74 -24.58
N LYS A 3 -19.54 19.62 -24.20
CA LYS A 3 -18.11 19.31 -24.12
C LYS A 3 -17.92 18.22 -23.07
N ARG A 4 -17.50 17.02 -23.50
CA ARG A 4 -16.80 16.07 -22.62
C ARG A 4 -15.53 16.75 -22.15
N ALA A 5 -15.32 16.82 -20.84
CA ALA A 5 -14.02 17.12 -20.30
C ALA A 5 -13.07 16.00 -20.75
N GLU A 6 -12.08 16.36 -21.57
CA GLU A 6 -10.97 15.48 -21.87
C GLU A 6 -10.17 15.29 -20.58
N ALA A 7 -10.05 14.05 -20.13
CA ALA A 7 -9.17 13.66 -19.04
C ALA A 7 -7.71 13.63 -19.53
N SER A 8 -7.19 14.78 -19.94
CA SER A 8 -5.83 14.97 -20.43
C SER A 8 -5.08 15.92 -19.50
N GLY A 9 -4.39 15.38 -18.47
CA GLY A 9 -3.33 16.16 -17.82
C GLY A 9 -2.93 15.86 -16.36
N LEU A 10 -3.66 15.07 -15.57
CA LEU A 10 -3.33 14.82 -14.15
C LEU A 10 -2.89 13.37 -13.86
N ASN A 11 -2.07 12.78 -14.73
CA ASN A 11 -2.04 11.31 -14.82
C ASN A 11 -0.77 10.64 -14.23
N ALA A 12 -0.07 11.27 -13.28
CA ALA A 12 1.05 10.63 -12.55
C ALA A 12 1.27 11.06 -11.09
N LYS A 13 0.57 12.08 -10.56
CA LYS A 13 0.83 12.66 -9.22
C LYS A 13 -0.26 12.41 -8.17
N SER A 14 -1.40 11.85 -8.54
CA SER A 14 -2.46 11.53 -7.57
C SER A 14 -2.18 10.20 -6.87
N SER A 15 -2.53 10.11 -5.58
CA SER A 15 -2.35 8.89 -4.79
C SER A 15 -3.12 7.73 -5.42
N ARG A 16 -2.52 6.54 -5.38
CA ARG A 16 -3.13 5.31 -5.90
C ARG A 16 -4.30 4.86 -5.01
N HIS A 17 -4.35 5.31 -3.76
CA HIS A 17 -5.51 5.19 -2.88
C HIS A 17 -6.76 5.88 -3.44
N ASN A 18 -6.61 7.06 -4.08
CA ASN A 18 -7.75 7.74 -4.75
C ASN A 18 -8.29 6.98 -5.97
N ARG A 19 -7.65 5.89 -6.38
CA ARG A 19 -8.12 5.02 -7.47
C ARG A 19 -8.81 3.76 -6.96
N GLY A 20 -8.90 3.58 -5.63
CA GLY A 20 -9.33 2.31 -5.02
C GLY A 20 -8.41 1.13 -5.37
N ALA A 21 -7.15 1.42 -5.74
CA ALA A 21 -6.20 0.45 -6.26
C ALA A 21 -4.93 0.34 -5.41
N ALA A 22 -4.98 0.82 -4.17
CA ALA A 22 -3.95 0.64 -3.15
C ALA A 22 -4.60 0.31 -1.81
N VAL A 23 -3.85 -0.37 -0.94
CA VAL A 23 -4.27 -0.72 0.42
C VAL A 23 -3.10 -0.56 1.38
N ASP A 24 -3.42 -0.14 2.60
CA ASP A 24 -2.50 -0.12 3.73
C ASP A 24 -2.93 -1.20 4.71
N VAL A 25 -2.06 -2.17 4.97
CA VAL A 25 -2.41 -3.39 5.72
C VAL A 25 -1.31 -3.85 6.67
N SER A 26 -1.72 -4.57 7.72
CA SER A 26 -0.86 -5.24 8.68
C SER A 26 -1.34 -6.68 8.92
N LEU A 27 -0.63 -7.42 9.76
CA LEU A 27 -0.97 -8.79 10.13
C LEU A 27 -1.50 -8.85 11.56
N VAL A 28 -2.52 -9.69 11.75
CA VAL A 28 -3.00 -10.11 13.06
C VAL A 28 -2.91 -11.64 13.17
N ASP A 29 -2.81 -12.15 14.40
CA ASP A 29 -2.95 -13.58 14.65
C ASP A 29 -4.43 -14.02 14.63
N ALA A 30 -4.66 -15.33 14.83
CA ALA A 30 -6.01 -15.90 14.83
C ALA A 30 -6.91 -15.38 15.98
N SER A 31 -6.33 -14.76 17.01
CA SER A 31 -7.06 -14.09 18.09
C SER A 31 -7.29 -12.60 17.83
N GLY A 32 -6.89 -12.10 16.66
CA GLY A 32 -7.02 -10.69 16.27
C GLY A 32 -5.94 -9.78 16.88
N ARG A 33 -4.87 -10.33 17.46
CA ARG A 33 -3.79 -9.52 18.03
C ARG A 33 -2.81 -9.12 16.95
N GLU A 34 -2.46 -7.85 16.89
CA GLU A 34 -1.46 -7.33 15.95
C GLU A 34 -0.11 -8.02 16.13
N LEU A 35 0.48 -8.40 15.00
CA LEU A 35 1.82 -8.94 14.99
C LEU A 35 2.85 -7.80 14.93
N PRO A 36 4.05 -7.98 15.51
CA PRO A 36 5.12 -6.99 15.39
C PRO A 36 5.48 -6.72 13.92
N MET A 37 5.43 -5.46 13.53
CA MET A 37 5.84 -4.97 12.21
C MET A 37 7.04 -4.00 12.35
N PRO A 38 7.72 -3.59 11.26
CA PRO A 38 8.92 -2.75 11.34
C PRO A 38 8.77 -1.46 12.18
N THR A 39 7.64 -0.78 12.01
CA THR A 39 7.25 0.49 12.64
C THR A 39 5.73 0.50 12.84
N GLY A 40 5.18 1.58 13.40
CA GLY A 40 3.76 1.89 13.21
C GLY A 40 3.48 2.34 11.76
N TYR A 41 2.20 2.50 11.43
CA TYR A 41 1.78 3.21 10.22
C TYR A 41 2.26 4.67 10.26
N ASP A 42 2.40 5.28 9.08
CA ASP A 42 2.81 6.68 8.88
C ASP A 42 4.17 7.04 9.49
N ASP A 43 5.03 6.04 9.73
CA ASP A 43 6.44 6.26 10.03
C ASP A 43 7.20 6.48 8.72
N PHE A 44 7.52 7.74 8.41
CA PHE A 44 8.24 8.09 7.18
C PHE A 44 9.77 8.07 7.34
N THR A 45 10.30 7.36 8.34
CA THR A 45 11.74 7.15 8.48
C THR A 45 12.21 5.93 7.69
N GLU A 46 13.53 5.81 7.46
CA GLU A 46 14.12 4.64 6.81
C GLU A 46 13.78 3.31 7.49
N ARG A 47 13.33 3.33 8.76
CA ARG A 47 12.93 2.12 9.49
C ARG A 47 11.69 1.46 8.87
N ALA A 48 10.84 2.22 8.20
CA ALA A 48 9.64 1.72 7.54
C ALA A 48 9.92 1.10 6.17
N HIS A 49 11.12 1.32 5.61
CA HIS A 49 11.48 0.78 4.31
C HIS A 49 11.48 -0.75 4.31
N ARG A 50 11.08 -1.34 3.18
CA ARG A 50 10.92 -2.78 3.03
C ARG A 50 12.24 -3.55 3.08
N ASP A 51 13.35 -2.91 2.76
CA ASP A 51 14.69 -3.48 2.81
C ASP A 51 15.42 -3.18 4.13
N HIS A 52 14.80 -2.44 5.06
CA HIS A 52 15.43 -2.14 6.34
C HIS A 52 15.56 -3.40 7.21
N MET A 53 16.78 -3.71 7.66
CA MET A 53 17.07 -4.96 8.40
C MET A 53 17.48 -4.74 9.86
N ARG A 54 17.64 -3.49 10.33
CA ARG A 54 17.96 -3.20 11.75
C ARG A 54 16.70 -3.19 12.62
N LEU A 55 15.98 -4.31 12.61
CA LEU A 55 14.69 -4.52 13.25
C LEU A 55 14.69 -5.83 14.05
N PRO A 56 13.74 -6.02 14.99
CA PRO A 56 13.51 -7.33 15.59
C PRO A 56 13.26 -8.40 14.52
N VAL A 57 13.82 -9.60 14.70
CA VAL A 57 13.69 -10.73 13.75
C VAL A 57 12.23 -11.06 13.43
N ALA A 58 11.33 -10.94 14.41
CA ALA A 58 9.90 -11.15 14.21
C ALA A 58 9.29 -10.17 13.20
N ALA A 59 9.63 -8.88 13.30
CA ALA A 59 9.14 -7.86 12.38
C ALA A 59 9.60 -8.10 10.93
N ILE A 60 10.85 -8.52 10.75
CA ILE A 60 11.40 -8.86 9.42
C ILE A 60 10.64 -10.06 8.83
N LYS A 61 10.42 -11.10 9.62
CA LYS A 61 9.68 -12.30 9.19
C LYS A 61 8.23 -11.97 8.85
N ASN A 62 7.55 -11.20 9.69
CA ASN A 62 6.15 -10.82 9.49
C ASN A 62 5.99 -9.93 8.25
N ARG A 63 6.89 -8.94 8.05
CA ARG A 63 6.96 -8.15 6.81
C ARG A 63 7.11 -9.05 5.58
N ALA A 64 8.03 -10.02 5.62
CA ALA A 64 8.26 -10.93 4.49
C ALA A 64 7.03 -11.81 4.18
N VAL A 65 6.33 -12.29 5.21
CA VAL A 65 5.06 -13.03 5.04
C VAL A 65 4.01 -12.16 4.39
N LEU A 66 3.80 -10.94 4.90
CA LEU A 66 2.83 -9.99 4.35
C LEU A 66 3.15 -9.70 2.88
N GLU A 67 4.39 -9.32 2.59
CA GLU A 67 4.83 -9.00 1.24
C GLU A 67 4.64 -10.16 0.26
N THR A 68 5.05 -11.37 0.65
CA THR A 68 4.88 -12.57 -0.18
C THR A 68 3.39 -12.82 -0.48
N LYS A 69 2.52 -12.67 0.52
CA LYS A 69 1.08 -12.89 0.33
C LYS A 69 0.46 -11.83 -0.56
N MET A 70 0.77 -10.57 -0.34
CA MET A 70 0.29 -9.48 -1.18
C MET A 70 0.74 -9.66 -2.64
N GLN A 71 2.01 -10.03 -2.87
CA GLN A 71 2.53 -10.31 -4.21
C GLN A 71 1.83 -11.48 -4.92
N GLN A 72 1.52 -12.55 -4.18
CA GLN A 72 0.75 -13.70 -4.69
C GLN A 72 -0.65 -13.30 -5.18
N HIS A 73 -1.24 -12.24 -4.59
CA HIS A 73 -2.56 -11.74 -4.94
C HIS A 73 -2.53 -10.51 -5.87
N GLY A 74 -1.39 -10.25 -6.52
CA GLY A 74 -1.29 -9.22 -7.55
C GLY A 74 -1.04 -7.82 -7.02
N PHE A 75 -0.56 -7.69 -5.78
CA PHE A 75 -0.13 -6.41 -5.22
C PHE A 75 1.39 -6.23 -5.28
N GLU A 76 1.86 -4.99 -5.28
CA GLU A 76 3.26 -4.58 -5.25
C GLU A 76 3.49 -3.60 -4.11
N GLY A 77 4.50 -3.86 -3.28
CA GLY A 77 4.79 -3.03 -2.13
C GLY A 77 5.53 -1.73 -2.49
N LEU A 78 5.16 -0.61 -1.87
CA LEU A 78 5.93 0.63 -1.99
C LEU A 78 7.27 0.50 -1.24
N PRO A 79 8.45 0.75 -1.85
CA PRO A 79 9.74 0.49 -1.22
C PRO A 79 9.94 1.16 0.15
N THR A 80 9.38 2.35 0.33
CA THR A 80 9.56 3.20 1.52
C THR A 80 8.56 2.89 2.64
N GLU A 81 7.50 2.13 2.38
CA GLU A 81 6.41 1.91 3.33
C GLU A 81 6.03 0.42 3.35
N TRP A 82 6.35 -0.27 4.45
CA TRP A 82 6.12 -1.72 4.56
C TRP A 82 4.64 -2.12 4.50
N TRP A 83 3.73 -1.21 4.84
CA TRP A 83 2.29 -1.43 4.90
C TRP A 83 1.56 -1.15 3.59
N HIS A 84 2.11 -0.29 2.71
CA HIS A 84 1.44 0.19 1.49
C HIS A 84 1.63 -0.75 0.31
N PHE A 85 0.54 -1.17 -0.31
CA PHE A 85 0.54 -2.05 -1.47
C PHE A 85 -0.35 -1.53 -2.60
N ASP A 86 0.18 -1.48 -3.81
CA ASP A 86 -0.56 -1.13 -5.02
C ASP A 86 -1.01 -2.39 -5.77
N PHE A 87 -2.24 -2.40 -6.28
CA PHE A 87 -2.68 -3.46 -7.17
C PHE A 87 -2.03 -3.31 -8.55
N LYS A 88 -1.58 -4.42 -9.14
CA LYS A 88 -0.99 -4.45 -10.49
C LYS A 88 -1.99 -3.95 -11.53
N GLY A 89 -1.56 -2.99 -12.34
CA GLY A 89 -2.42 -2.35 -13.33
C GLY A 89 -3.35 -1.28 -12.75
N TRP A 90 -3.01 -0.71 -11.59
CA TRP A 90 -3.71 0.43 -10.97
C TRP A 90 -3.97 1.59 -11.95
N GLN A 91 -3.17 1.72 -13.02
CA GLN A 91 -3.36 2.74 -14.07
C GLN A 91 -4.71 2.64 -14.79
N ARG A 92 -5.33 1.45 -14.79
CA ARG A 92 -6.64 1.21 -15.43
C ARG A 92 -7.81 1.74 -14.59
N PHE A 93 -7.59 2.04 -13.32
CA PHE A 93 -8.63 2.52 -12.42
C PHE A 93 -8.68 4.05 -12.48
N PRO A 94 -9.88 4.65 -12.66
CA PRO A 94 -10.02 6.10 -12.69
C PRO A 94 -9.71 6.70 -11.31
N ILE A 95 -9.32 7.97 -11.29
CA ILE A 95 -9.29 8.73 -10.03
C ILE A 95 -10.74 8.93 -9.59
N SER A 96 -11.02 8.65 -8.32
CA SER A 96 -12.28 8.91 -7.65
C SER A 96 -12.05 9.94 -6.54
N ASP A 97 -12.99 10.87 -6.43
CA ASP A 97 -13.09 11.85 -5.35
C ASP A 97 -14.51 11.80 -4.77
N GLN A 98 -14.90 10.58 -4.40
CA GLN A 98 -16.17 10.30 -3.75
C GLN A 98 -15.93 10.09 -2.25
N PRO A 99 -16.84 10.56 -1.37
CA PRO A 99 -16.75 10.27 0.05
C PRO A 99 -16.76 8.76 0.32
N ILE A 100 -16.02 8.34 1.35
CA ILE A 100 -16.15 7.00 1.93
C ILE A 100 -17.21 7.11 3.03
N ASP A 101 -18.30 6.39 2.88
CA ASP A 101 -19.46 6.36 3.79
C ASP A 101 -19.32 5.31 4.91
#